data_AF-A0A5F9CEP2-F1
#
_entry.id   AF-A0A5F9CEP2-F1
#
_cell.length_a   1.000
_cell.length_b   1.000
_cell.length_c   1.000
_cell.angle_alpha   90.00
_cell.angle_beta   90.00
_cell.angle_gamma   90.00
#
_symmetry.space_group_name_H-M   'P 1'
#
loop_
_entity.id
_entity.type
_entity.pdbx_description
1 polymer ?
#
loop_
_entity_poly.entity_id
_entity_poly.type
_entity_poly.pdbx_seq_one_letter_code
_entity_poly.pdbx_strand_id
1 'polypeptide(L)'
;MKLLWQVTLPPTWNARPASPSFSSRHKCGFLLCSIAAAASAGPQNRPSVCSCSNQFSKVVCTRRGLSEVPQGIPSNTRFLNLMENNIQMIQADTFRHLHHLEVLQLGRNSIRQIEVGAFNGLASLNTLELFDNWLTVIPSGAFEYLSKLRELWLRNQPNPIESIPSCLSTECPSLMRLDLGELKKLEYISEGAFEGLFNLKYLNLGMCNIKDMPNLTPLVGLEELEMSGNHFPEIRPGSFHGLSSLKKLWVMNSQVSLIERNAFDGLASLVELNLAHNNLSSLPHDLFSPLRYLVELHLHHNPWNCDCDILWLAWWLREYIPTNSTCCGRCHAPMHMRGRYLVEVDQASFQCSAPFIMDAPRDLNISESRMAELKCRTPPMSSVKWLLPNGTVLSHASRPPKVYTCMLCNVAGNSNASLYLNVSAAELNTLLTTVSSHRHTRKYKPVPTTSLATSRAYTTSTTVLIQTTRVPKQVAVPATDTTDKMQTSLDEVMKTTKIIIGCFVAVTLLAAAMLIVFYKLRKRHQQRSTVTAARTVEIIQVDEDIPAAVKLKHQQLASLKG
;
A
#
# COMPACT_ATOMS: atom_id res chain seq x y z
N MET A 1 34.01 -23.41 12.80
CA MET A 1 34.50 -22.94 14.11
C MET A 1 33.29 -22.63 14.98
N LYS A 2 33.22 -23.13 16.23
CA LYS A 2 32.19 -22.76 17.21
C LYS A 2 32.83 -21.89 18.28
N LEU A 3 32.20 -20.78 18.63
CA LEU A 3 32.55 -19.97 19.80
C LEU A 3 31.46 -20.17 20.86
N LEU A 4 31.87 -20.72 22.00
CA LEU A 4 31.06 -20.87 23.20
C LEU A 4 31.31 -19.68 24.11
N TRP A 5 30.25 -19.09 24.67
CA TRP A 5 30.35 -18.20 25.83
C TRP A 5 29.74 -18.91 27.03
N GLN A 6 30.54 -19.08 28.08
CA GLN A 6 30.08 -19.53 29.39
C GLN A 6 29.75 -18.31 30.25
N VAL A 7 28.65 -18.37 31.00
CA VAL A 7 28.35 -17.45 32.10
C VAL A 7 28.11 -18.28 33.35
N THR A 8 28.85 -17.96 34.41
CA THR A 8 28.80 -18.65 35.71
C THR A 8 27.78 -18.01 36.65
N LEU A 9 27.03 -18.84 37.37
CA LEU A 9 26.11 -18.42 38.44
C LEU A 9 26.72 -18.74 39.82
N PRO A 10 26.64 -17.82 40.81
CA PRO A 10 26.99 -18.11 42.20
C PRO A 10 25.84 -18.82 42.96
N PRO A 11 26.15 -19.56 44.05
CA PRO A 11 25.22 -20.53 44.63
C PRO A 11 24.23 -19.97 45.67
N THR A 12 23.13 -20.70 45.81
CA THR A 12 22.04 -20.52 46.78
C THR A 12 22.49 -20.62 48.25
N TRP A 13 21.89 -19.81 49.13
CA TRP A 13 21.93 -20.00 50.59
C TRP A 13 20.53 -20.30 51.14
N ASN A 14 20.38 -21.48 51.76
CA ASN A 14 19.21 -21.86 52.54
C ASN A 14 19.42 -21.48 54.01
N ALA A 15 18.50 -20.72 54.63
CA ALA A 15 18.50 -20.52 56.09
C ALA A 15 17.10 -20.20 56.67
N ARG A 16 16.55 -21.18 57.39
CA ARG A 16 15.55 -21.08 58.48
C ARG A 16 15.69 -22.37 59.33
N PRO A 17 15.21 -22.45 60.58
CA PRO A 17 14.52 -21.43 61.39
C PRO A 17 15.16 -21.17 62.77
N ALA A 18 14.73 -20.12 63.46
CA ALA A 18 14.83 -20.02 64.92
C ALA A 18 13.66 -19.19 65.47
N SER A 19 12.97 -19.72 66.49
CA SER A 19 11.98 -19.00 67.31
C SER A 19 12.67 -18.24 68.43
N PRO A 20 11.97 -17.29 69.07
CA PRO A 20 11.64 -17.57 70.47
C PRO A 20 10.20 -17.17 70.87
N SER A 21 9.72 -17.84 71.91
CA SER A 21 8.50 -17.52 72.64
C SER A 21 8.77 -16.51 73.75
N PHE A 22 7.82 -15.59 74.01
CA PHE A 22 7.70 -14.93 75.32
C PHE A 22 6.23 -14.59 75.62
N SER A 23 5.86 -14.56 76.91
CA SER A 23 4.48 -14.65 77.37
C SER A 23 4.03 -13.49 78.26
N SER A 24 2.86 -12.90 77.94
CA SER A 24 1.88 -12.24 78.84
C SER A 24 2.34 -11.07 79.75
N ARG A 25 1.62 -9.93 79.86
CA ARG A 25 0.33 -9.80 80.59
C ARG A 25 -0.29 -8.39 80.50
N HIS A 26 -1.63 -8.35 80.44
CA HIS A 26 -2.56 -7.27 80.89
C HIS A 26 -2.45 -5.88 80.18
N LYS A 27 -3.52 -5.12 79.93
CA LYS A 27 -4.83 -4.96 80.61
C LYS A 27 -6.05 -4.87 79.65
N CYS A 28 -7.24 -4.91 80.26
CA CYS A 28 -8.57 -5.07 79.63
C CYS A 28 -9.15 -3.83 78.93
N GLY A 29 -10.04 -4.08 77.96
CA GLY A 29 -11.08 -3.16 77.47
C GLY A 29 -12.28 -3.99 76.97
N PHE A 30 -13.49 -3.69 77.43
CA PHE A 30 -14.70 -4.53 77.28
C PHE A 30 -15.52 -4.18 76.03
N LEU A 31 -16.28 -5.18 75.51
CA LEU A 31 -17.55 -5.06 74.73
C LEU A 31 -17.45 -4.35 73.35
N LEU A 32 -18.09 -4.81 72.26
CA LEU A 32 -19.27 -5.67 72.07
C LEU A 32 -19.02 -6.77 71.01
N CYS A 33 -19.74 -7.89 71.14
CA CYS A 33 -19.84 -8.94 70.13
C CYS A 33 -21.11 -8.76 69.30
N SER A 34 -21.05 -8.94 67.97
CA SER A 34 -22.23 -9.08 67.10
C SER A 34 -21.90 -9.91 65.86
N ILE A 35 -22.17 -11.21 65.99
CA ILE A 35 -22.59 -12.19 64.98
C ILE A 35 -21.94 -12.07 63.59
N ALA A 36 -21.10 -13.05 63.26
CA ALA A 36 -20.65 -13.29 61.90
C ALA A 36 -21.79 -13.77 60.99
N ALA A 37 -21.97 -13.10 59.85
CA ALA A 37 -22.61 -13.67 58.67
C ALA A 37 -21.52 -13.93 57.63
N ALA A 38 -21.02 -15.17 57.57
CA ALA A 38 -20.05 -15.58 56.57
C ALA A 38 -20.74 -16.01 55.27
N ALA A 39 -20.03 -15.83 54.15
CA ALA A 39 -20.32 -16.36 52.82
C ALA A 39 -21.54 -15.79 52.05
N SER A 40 -21.26 -14.77 51.23
CA SER A 40 -21.28 -15.01 49.79
C SER A 40 -19.99 -14.48 49.16
N ALA A 41 -19.16 -15.38 48.61
CA ALA A 41 -17.95 -14.99 47.90
C ALA A 41 -18.29 -14.56 46.47
N GLY A 42 -17.81 -13.39 46.03
CA GLY A 42 -18.01 -12.98 44.64
C GLY A 42 -17.61 -11.54 44.27
N PRO A 43 -16.33 -11.12 44.42
CA PRO A 43 -15.84 -9.92 43.75
C PRO A 43 -15.55 -10.23 42.28
N GLN A 44 -16.59 -10.32 41.43
CA GLN A 44 -16.36 -10.23 39.98
C GLN A 44 -16.09 -8.76 39.63
N ASN A 45 -14.79 -8.42 39.62
CA ASN A 45 -14.27 -7.08 39.35
C ASN A 45 -14.91 -6.48 38.09
N ARG A 46 -15.84 -5.54 38.30
CA ARG A 46 -16.37 -4.66 37.25
C ARG A 46 -15.63 -3.33 37.35
N PRO A 47 -14.89 -2.88 36.33
CA PRO A 47 -14.32 -1.54 36.33
C PRO A 47 -15.45 -0.51 36.43
N SER A 48 -15.43 0.34 37.46
CA SER A 48 -16.49 1.33 37.71
C SER A 48 -16.70 2.32 36.55
N VAL A 49 -15.67 2.51 35.74
CA VAL A 49 -15.65 3.43 34.59
C VAL A 49 -16.12 2.75 33.29
N CYS A 50 -16.34 1.43 33.27
CA CYS A 50 -16.68 0.68 32.05
C CYS A 50 -18.06 0.02 32.12
N SER A 51 -18.66 -0.19 30.94
CA SER A 51 -19.88 -1.00 30.78
C SER A 51 -19.49 -2.43 30.46
N CYS A 52 -19.99 -3.39 31.24
CA CYS A 52 -19.71 -4.82 31.06
C CYS A 52 -21.00 -5.58 30.75
N SER A 53 -20.93 -6.50 29.79
CA SER A 53 -21.98 -7.49 29.52
C SER A 53 -22.21 -8.43 30.73
N ASN A 54 -23.38 -9.08 30.79
CA ASN A 54 -23.76 -9.98 31.89
C ASN A 54 -22.82 -11.17 32.12
N GLN A 55 -22.11 -11.62 31.08
CA GLN A 55 -21.12 -12.70 31.14
C GLN A 55 -19.68 -12.18 31.20
N PHE A 56 -19.47 -10.87 31.30
CA PHE A 56 -18.16 -10.19 31.28
C PHE A 56 -17.29 -10.46 30.03
N SER A 57 -17.83 -11.07 28.97
CA SER A 57 -17.12 -11.33 27.72
C SER A 57 -16.89 -10.06 26.88
N LYS A 58 -17.79 -9.08 26.98
CA LYS A 58 -17.67 -7.77 26.35
C LYS A 58 -17.54 -6.66 27.39
N VAL A 59 -16.49 -5.84 27.25
CA VAL A 59 -16.18 -4.67 28.09
C VAL A 59 -16.01 -3.43 27.21
N VAL A 60 -16.73 -2.35 27.52
CA VAL A 60 -16.76 -1.10 26.73
C VAL A 60 -16.50 0.10 27.64
N CYS A 61 -15.42 0.82 27.35
CA CYS A 61 -14.90 1.95 28.14
C CYS A 61 -14.80 3.24 27.29
N THR A 62 -15.59 3.37 26.23
CA THR A 62 -15.51 4.48 25.26
C THR A 62 -15.96 5.83 25.83
N ARG A 63 -15.35 6.93 25.37
CA ARG A 63 -15.74 8.32 25.72
C ARG A 63 -15.71 8.61 27.22
N ARG A 64 -14.72 8.07 27.92
CA ARG A 64 -14.57 8.24 29.38
C ARG A 64 -13.45 9.21 29.76
N GLY A 65 -12.70 9.72 28.78
CA GLY A 65 -11.58 10.64 29.01
C GLY A 65 -10.37 9.98 29.69
N LEU A 66 -10.28 8.65 29.64
CA LEU A 66 -9.23 7.87 30.30
C LEU A 66 -7.84 8.26 29.78
N SER A 67 -6.92 8.59 30.69
CA SER A 67 -5.50 8.82 30.37
C SER A 67 -4.66 7.54 30.35
N GLU A 68 -5.17 6.47 30.95
CA GLU A 68 -4.50 5.18 31.17
C GLU A 68 -5.51 4.03 30.99
N VAL A 69 -5.00 2.81 30.82
CA VAL A 69 -5.85 1.60 30.74
C VAL A 69 -6.47 1.32 32.12
N PRO A 70 -7.80 1.12 32.22
CA PRO A 70 -8.46 0.94 33.51
C PRO A 70 -8.08 -0.40 34.16
N GLN A 71 -7.78 -0.36 35.45
CA GLN A 71 -7.47 -1.55 36.23
C GLN A 71 -8.73 -2.40 36.51
N GLY A 72 -8.52 -3.70 36.74
CA GLY A 72 -9.60 -4.63 37.11
C GLY A 72 -10.47 -5.15 35.96
N ILE A 73 -9.96 -5.16 34.73
CA ILE A 73 -10.65 -5.78 33.57
C ILE A 73 -10.79 -7.30 33.80
N PRO A 74 -11.98 -7.91 33.65
CA PRO A 74 -12.19 -9.34 33.84
C PRO A 74 -11.35 -10.23 32.91
N SER A 75 -10.77 -11.32 33.44
CA SER A 75 -9.99 -12.31 32.67
C SER A 75 -10.80 -13.12 31.64
N ASN A 76 -12.13 -13.10 31.73
CA ASN A 76 -13.05 -13.69 30.75
C ASN A 76 -13.39 -12.75 29.57
N THR A 77 -12.81 -11.55 29.53
CA THR A 77 -13.04 -10.58 28.45
C THR A 77 -12.50 -11.11 27.12
N ARG A 78 -13.37 -11.20 26.11
CA ARG A 78 -13.03 -11.51 24.71
C ARG A 78 -12.97 -10.26 23.82
N PHE A 79 -13.79 -9.25 24.14
CA PHE A 79 -13.84 -7.98 23.44
C PHE A 79 -13.64 -6.83 24.42
N LEU A 80 -12.58 -6.05 24.21
CA LEU A 80 -12.27 -4.84 24.98
C LEU A 80 -12.21 -3.63 24.06
N ASN A 81 -13.07 -2.65 24.31
CA ASN A 81 -13.06 -1.37 23.59
C ASN A 81 -12.71 -0.21 24.53
N LEU A 82 -11.59 0.44 24.24
CA LEU A 82 -11.00 1.60 24.91
C LEU A 82 -10.95 2.83 24.00
N MET A 83 -11.69 2.85 22.89
CA MET A 83 -11.66 3.92 21.90
C MET A 83 -12.21 5.25 22.40
N GLU A 84 -11.81 6.35 21.74
CA GLU A 84 -12.26 7.71 22.03
C GLU A 84 -11.98 8.09 23.50
N ASN A 85 -10.71 7.90 23.89
CA ASN A 85 -10.13 8.27 25.18
C ASN A 85 -8.80 9.04 24.94
N ASN A 86 -8.07 9.33 26.01
CA ASN A 86 -6.85 10.14 25.99
C ASN A 86 -5.60 9.31 26.37
N ILE A 87 -5.61 8.00 26.12
CA ILE A 87 -4.52 7.09 26.53
C ILE A 87 -3.25 7.46 25.77
N GLN A 88 -2.12 7.68 26.47
CA GLN A 88 -0.87 8.17 25.86
C GLN A 88 0.22 7.11 25.72
N MET A 89 0.20 6.08 26.55
CA MET A 89 1.20 5.02 26.61
C MET A 89 0.54 3.69 26.96
N ILE A 90 1.09 2.58 26.44
CA ILE A 90 0.76 1.24 26.92
C ILE A 90 2.03 0.62 27.52
N GLN A 91 1.97 0.30 28.81
CA GLN A 91 3.08 -0.29 29.56
C GLN A 91 3.19 -1.80 29.31
N ALA A 92 4.37 -2.36 29.55
CA ALA A 92 4.62 -3.80 29.55
C ALA A 92 3.61 -4.55 30.43
N ASP A 93 3.19 -5.74 30.02
CA ASP A 93 2.26 -6.62 30.76
C ASP A 93 0.86 -6.03 31.09
N THR A 94 0.48 -4.85 30.58
CA THR A 94 -0.82 -4.18 30.86
C THR A 94 -2.03 -5.10 30.70
N PHE A 95 -1.99 -6.03 29.74
CA PHE A 95 -3.09 -6.96 29.42
C PHE A 95 -2.79 -8.43 29.78
N ARG A 96 -1.75 -8.69 30.60
CA ARG A 96 -1.16 -10.03 30.82
C ARG A 96 -2.14 -11.10 31.28
N HIS A 97 -3.21 -10.75 32.01
CA HIS A 97 -4.23 -11.67 32.52
C HIS A 97 -5.39 -11.94 31.55
N LEU A 98 -5.42 -11.29 30.38
CA LEU A 98 -6.54 -11.35 29.42
C LEU A 98 -6.32 -12.44 28.34
N HIS A 99 -6.04 -13.68 28.77
CA HIS A 99 -5.71 -14.81 27.87
C HIS A 99 -6.81 -15.17 26.85
N HIS A 100 -8.06 -14.77 27.10
CA HIS A 100 -9.22 -15.00 26.24
C HIS A 100 -9.53 -13.82 25.31
N LEU A 101 -8.77 -12.73 25.35
CA LEU A 101 -9.05 -11.55 24.54
C LEU A 101 -8.83 -11.86 23.05
N GLU A 102 -9.88 -11.68 22.26
CA GLU A 102 -9.90 -11.91 20.81
C GLU A 102 -9.80 -10.58 20.04
N VAL A 103 -10.43 -9.52 20.56
CA VAL A 103 -10.48 -8.18 19.94
C VAL A 103 -10.11 -7.09 20.95
N LEU A 104 -9.09 -6.30 20.60
CA LEU A 104 -8.62 -5.15 21.39
C LEU A 104 -8.72 -3.87 20.55
N GLN A 105 -9.65 -2.98 20.92
CA GLN A 105 -9.85 -1.70 20.25
C GLN A 105 -9.25 -0.55 21.06
N LEU A 106 -8.12 -0.02 20.59
CA LEU A 106 -7.36 1.09 21.18
C LEU A 106 -7.34 2.32 20.25
N GLY A 107 -8.08 2.28 19.14
CA GLY A 107 -8.11 3.38 18.17
C GLY A 107 -8.76 4.66 18.71
N ARG A 108 -8.42 5.81 18.14
CA ARG A 108 -8.85 7.15 18.62
C ARG A 108 -8.42 7.39 20.06
N ASN A 109 -7.12 7.29 20.28
CA ASN A 109 -6.46 7.67 21.53
C ASN A 109 -5.29 8.63 21.22
N SER A 110 -4.45 8.90 22.21
CA SER A 110 -3.27 9.77 22.10
C SER A 110 -1.97 8.96 22.18
N ILE A 111 -1.98 7.67 21.81
CA ILE A 111 -0.90 6.73 22.11
C ILE A 111 0.34 7.09 21.30
N ARG A 112 1.40 7.50 22.00
CA ARG A 112 2.70 7.86 21.42
C ARG A 112 3.70 6.70 21.47
N GLN A 113 3.60 5.87 22.50
CA GLN A 113 4.56 4.82 22.81
C GLN A 113 3.84 3.55 23.30
N ILE A 114 4.32 2.41 22.83
CA ILE A 114 3.90 1.08 23.27
C ILE A 114 5.19 0.36 23.66
N GLU A 115 5.26 -0.09 24.91
CA GLU A 115 6.44 -0.78 25.43
C GLU A 115 6.59 -2.19 24.85
N VAL A 116 7.83 -2.71 24.85
CA VAL A 116 8.13 -4.11 24.51
C VAL A 116 7.36 -5.01 25.48
N GLY A 117 6.65 -6.01 24.95
CA GLY A 117 5.78 -6.88 25.77
C GLY A 117 4.50 -6.23 26.32
N ALA A 118 4.08 -5.05 25.83
CA ALA A 118 2.80 -4.44 26.21
C ALA A 118 1.58 -5.37 25.97
N PHE A 119 1.66 -6.23 24.96
CA PHE A 119 0.63 -7.20 24.58
C PHE A 119 0.92 -8.64 25.06
N ASN A 120 1.82 -8.81 26.04
CA ASN A 120 2.11 -10.11 26.66
C ASN A 120 0.84 -10.78 27.20
N GLY A 121 0.82 -12.12 27.18
CA GLY A 121 -0.29 -12.93 27.70
C GLY A 121 -1.53 -13.00 26.81
N LEU A 122 -1.62 -12.18 25.74
CA LEU A 122 -2.76 -12.12 24.80
C LEU A 122 -2.77 -13.27 23.77
N ALA A 123 -2.67 -14.51 24.25
CA ALA A 123 -2.56 -15.73 23.42
C ALA A 123 -3.80 -16.08 22.57
N SER A 124 -4.89 -15.31 22.67
CA SER A 124 -6.11 -15.45 21.85
C SER A 124 -6.37 -14.28 20.91
N LEU A 125 -5.50 -13.26 20.90
CA LEU A 125 -5.76 -12.01 20.18
C LEU A 125 -5.75 -12.26 18.67
N ASN A 126 -6.85 -11.84 18.03
CA ASN A 126 -7.11 -12.01 16.60
C ASN A 126 -7.09 -10.65 15.88
N THR A 127 -7.66 -9.62 16.49
CA THR A 127 -7.80 -8.27 15.91
C THR A 127 -7.28 -7.22 16.88
N LEU A 128 -6.30 -6.41 16.42
CA LEU A 128 -5.72 -5.29 17.15
C LEU A 128 -5.93 -3.99 16.37
N GLU A 129 -6.70 -3.06 16.94
CA GLU A 129 -6.97 -1.75 16.34
C GLU A 129 -6.19 -0.65 17.07
N LEU A 130 -5.22 -0.06 16.37
CA LEU A 130 -4.35 1.03 16.84
C LEU A 130 -4.46 2.30 15.98
N PHE A 131 -5.45 2.37 15.09
CA PHE A 131 -5.67 3.53 14.21
C PHE A 131 -6.03 4.81 14.98
N ASP A 132 -5.89 6.00 14.36
CA ASP A 132 -6.15 7.29 15.04
C ASP A 132 -5.35 7.41 16.35
N ASN A 133 -4.02 7.23 16.29
CA ASN A 133 -3.08 7.40 17.41
C ASN A 133 -1.89 8.28 17.00
N TRP A 134 -0.89 8.41 17.89
CA TRP A 134 0.27 9.32 17.75
C TRP A 134 1.60 8.55 17.62
N LEU A 135 1.58 7.34 17.05
CA LEU A 135 2.75 6.44 16.92
C LEU A 135 3.72 6.90 15.82
N THR A 136 4.95 7.27 16.20
CA THR A 136 6.02 7.66 15.27
C THR A 136 6.69 6.50 14.54
N VAL A 137 6.61 5.31 15.12
CA VAL A 137 7.23 4.07 14.62
C VAL A 137 6.29 2.91 14.84
N ILE A 138 6.41 1.88 14.00
CA ILE A 138 5.66 0.63 14.20
C ILE A 138 6.36 -0.18 15.31
N PRO A 139 5.69 -0.50 16.43
CA PRO A 139 6.34 -1.07 17.61
C PRO A 139 6.49 -2.60 17.48
N SER A 140 7.40 -3.06 16.62
CA SER A 140 7.58 -4.49 16.30
C SER A 140 7.75 -5.37 17.55
N GLY A 141 8.60 -4.97 18.50
CA GLY A 141 8.83 -5.69 19.77
C GLY A 141 7.64 -5.72 20.74
N ALA A 142 6.53 -5.02 20.45
CA ALA A 142 5.29 -5.21 21.18
C ALA A 142 4.51 -6.45 20.68
N PHE A 143 4.83 -6.96 19.48
CA PHE A 143 4.05 -7.99 18.79
C PHE A 143 4.65 -9.41 18.84
N GLU A 144 5.86 -9.57 19.39
CA GLU A 144 6.70 -10.79 19.39
C GLU A 144 5.98 -12.11 19.74
N TYR A 145 4.95 -12.07 20.57
CA TYR A 145 4.23 -13.28 21.04
C TYR A 145 2.79 -13.42 20.50
N LEU A 146 2.37 -12.58 19.54
CA LEU A 146 1.00 -12.51 19.03
C LEU A 146 0.69 -13.55 17.94
N SER A 147 1.02 -14.81 18.20
CA SER A 147 0.91 -15.94 17.25
C SER A 147 -0.45 -16.14 16.58
N LYS A 148 -1.57 -15.66 17.16
CA LYS A 148 -2.92 -15.75 16.57
C LYS A 148 -3.41 -14.47 15.88
N LEU A 149 -2.63 -13.39 15.87
CA LEU A 149 -3.06 -12.11 15.31
C LEU A 149 -3.27 -12.23 13.80
N ARG A 150 -4.50 -11.93 13.36
CA ARG A 150 -4.89 -11.96 11.95
C ARG A 150 -5.08 -10.57 11.37
N GLU A 151 -5.47 -9.60 12.19
CA GLU A 151 -5.86 -8.27 11.72
C GLU A 151 -5.16 -7.19 12.54
N LEU A 152 -4.34 -6.37 11.88
CA LEU A 152 -3.62 -5.25 12.47
C LEU A 152 -3.97 -3.96 11.75
N TRP A 153 -4.58 -3.02 12.48
CA TRP A 153 -5.03 -1.73 11.93
C TRP A 153 -4.21 -0.59 12.53
N LEU A 154 -3.26 -0.06 11.76
CA LEU A 154 -2.36 1.03 12.14
C LEU A 154 -2.66 2.36 11.41
N ARG A 155 -3.69 2.37 10.56
CA ARG A 155 -4.07 3.51 9.71
C ARG A 155 -4.33 4.83 10.44
N ASN A 156 -4.49 5.88 9.64
CA ASN A 156 -5.08 7.18 9.97
C ASN A 156 -4.16 8.21 10.61
N GLN A 157 -4.56 9.46 10.38
CA GLN A 157 -4.02 10.66 10.97
C GLN A 157 -4.27 10.67 12.50
N PRO A 158 -3.31 11.13 13.32
CA PRO A 158 -2.04 11.73 12.92
C PRO A 158 -0.82 10.82 13.11
N ASN A 159 -0.94 9.47 13.14
CA ASN A 159 0.18 8.53 13.34
C ASN A 159 1.37 8.93 12.45
N PRO A 160 2.44 9.55 12.99
CA PRO A 160 3.53 10.06 12.17
C PRO A 160 4.55 8.97 11.87
N ILE A 161 4.09 7.83 11.33
CA ILE A 161 4.95 6.70 10.96
C ILE A 161 5.80 7.12 9.76
N GLU A 162 7.10 7.25 10.00
CA GLU A 162 8.09 7.70 9.00
C GLU A 162 8.63 6.54 8.15
N SER A 163 8.63 5.30 8.69
CA SER A 163 9.11 4.12 7.97
C SER A 163 8.40 2.80 8.33
N ILE A 164 8.38 1.87 7.38
CA ILE A 164 7.95 0.47 7.56
C ILE A 164 9.20 -0.43 7.58
N PRO A 165 9.58 -1.02 8.73
CA PRO A 165 10.77 -1.86 8.87
C PRO A 165 10.51 -3.32 8.44
N SER A 166 11.59 -4.06 8.15
CA SER A 166 11.54 -5.49 7.77
C SER A 166 11.16 -6.46 8.90
N CYS A 167 11.27 -6.06 10.17
CA CYS A 167 11.02 -6.95 11.30
C CYS A 167 9.53 -7.33 11.51
N LEU A 168 8.58 -6.63 10.87
CA LEU A 168 7.14 -6.86 11.09
C LEU A 168 6.69 -8.30 10.82
N SER A 169 7.31 -8.95 9.85
CA SER A 169 6.98 -10.31 9.42
C SER A 169 7.54 -11.40 10.34
N THR A 170 8.69 -11.14 10.99
CA THR A 170 9.28 -12.05 11.99
C THR A 170 8.37 -12.19 13.20
N GLU A 171 7.78 -11.08 13.66
CA GLU A 171 6.94 -11.05 14.87
C GLU A 171 5.49 -11.48 14.62
N CYS A 172 5.00 -11.37 13.37
CA CYS A 172 3.57 -11.56 13.03
C CYS A 172 3.30 -12.35 11.73
N PRO A 173 3.82 -13.59 11.56
CA PRO A 173 3.66 -14.40 10.34
C PRO A 173 2.23 -14.91 10.09
N SER A 174 1.33 -14.80 11.07
CA SER A 174 -0.07 -15.23 11.01
C SER A 174 -1.05 -14.16 10.50
N LEU A 175 -0.57 -12.94 10.23
CA LEU A 175 -1.41 -11.85 9.72
C LEU A 175 -2.10 -12.21 8.39
N MET A 176 -3.37 -11.83 8.31
CA MET A 176 -4.24 -11.98 7.14
C MET A 176 -4.75 -10.63 6.62
N ARG A 177 -4.88 -9.61 7.48
CA ARG A 177 -5.22 -8.23 7.11
C ARG A 177 -4.26 -7.26 7.78
N LEU A 178 -3.65 -6.39 6.96
CA LEU A 178 -2.77 -5.33 7.42
C LEU A 178 -3.22 -4.00 6.83
N ASP A 179 -3.61 -3.06 7.69
CA ASP A 179 -4.01 -1.72 7.27
C ASP A 179 -3.00 -0.67 7.73
N LEU A 180 -2.23 -0.18 6.75
CA LEU A 180 -1.22 0.87 6.84
C LEU A 180 -1.63 2.09 6.00
N GLY A 181 -2.93 2.35 5.85
CA GLY A 181 -3.45 3.49 5.08
C GLY A 181 -3.30 4.84 5.79
N GLU A 182 -3.32 5.92 5.00
CA GLU A 182 -3.26 7.33 5.43
C GLU A 182 -1.96 7.74 6.18
N LEU A 183 -0.87 7.00 6.01
CA LEU A 183 0.45 7.30 6.58
C LEU A 183 1.15 8.41 5.78
N LYS A 184 0.63 9.64 5.83
CA LYS A 184 1.12 10.80 5.05
C LYS A 184 2.55 11.24 5.34
N LYS A 185 3.17 10.70 6.40
CA LYS A 185 4.58 10.94 6.77
C LYS A 185 5.51 9.80 6.35
N LEU A 186 5.01 8.78 5.67
CA LEU A 186 5.81 7.65 5.25
C LEU A 186 6.84 8.09 4.20
N GLU A 187 8.13 8.01 4.56
CA GLU A 187 9.25 8.34 3.68
C GLU A 187 9.94 7.08 3.14
N TYR A 188 9.93 5.98 3.90
CA TYR A 188 10.68 4.77 3.55
C TYR A 188 9.90 3.47 3.83
N ILE A 189 9.88 2.58 2.83
CA ILE A 189 9.41 1.20 2.96
C ILE A 189 10.62 0.30 2.71
N SER A 190 10.92 -0.61 3.63
CA SER A 190 12.01 -1.57 3.43
C SER A 190 11.67 -2.57 2.33
N GLU A 191 12.66 -2.95 1.50
CA GLU A 191 12.53 -4.03 0.51
C GLU A 191 12.06 -5.37 1.14
N GLY A 192 12.41 -5.59 2.41
CA GLY A 192 12.01 -6.74 3.21
C GLY A 192 10.80 -6.49 4.12
N ALA A 193 10.08 -5.35 3.99
CA ALA A 193 8.96 -4.97 4.87
C ALA A 193 7.85 -6.04 4.99
N PHE A 194 7.69 -6.86 3.96
CA PHE A 194 6.61 -7.84 3.83
C PHE A 194 7.11 -9.30 3.72
N GLU A 195 8.42 -9.54 3.85
CA GLU A 195 9.03 -10.87 3.73
C GLU A 195 8.63 -11.82 4.87
N GLY A 196 7.72 -12.76 4.62
CA GLY A 196 7.25 -13.72 5.62
C GLY A 196 5.77 -13.63 5.96
N LEU A 197 5.08 -12.60 5.44
CA LEU A 197 3.62 -12.44 5.55
C LEU A 197 2.87 -13.34 4.55
N PHE A 198 3.23 -14.63 4.49
CA PHE A 198 2.72 -15.58 3.49
C PHE A 198 1.20 -15.79 3.54
N ASN A 199 0.59 -15.56 4.70
CA ASN A 199 -0.85 -15.71 4.93
C ASN A 199 -1.66 -14.43 4.63
N LEU A 200 -1.01 -13.33 4.25
CA LEU A 200 -1.67 -12.05 4.08
C LEU A 200 -2.63 -12.07 2.89
N LYS A 201 -3.87 -11.63 3.13
CA LYS A 201 -4.98 -11.59 2.16
C LYS A 201 -5.39 -10.18 1.78
N TYR A 202 -5.30 -9.24 2.71
CA TYR A 202 -5.62 -7.84 2.53
C TYR A 202 -4.44 -6.96 2.95
N LEU A 203 -4.04 -6.04 2.07
CA LEU A 203 -3.06 -5.00 2.35
C LEU A 203 -3.61 -3.64 1.91
N ASN A 204 -3.59 -2.67 2.83
CA ASN A 204 -3.89 -1.27 2.52
C ASN A 204 -2.66 -0.39 2.72
N LEU A 205 -2.25 0.28 1.65
CA LEU A 205 -1.20 1.31 1.59
C LEU A 205 -1.73 2.58 0.88
N GLY A 206 -3.06 2.77 0.87
CA GLY A 206 -3.72 3.92 0.28
C GLY A 206 -3.46 5.22 1.04
N MET A 207 -3.38 6.34 0.33
CA MET A 207 -3.15 7.70 0.88
C MET A 207 -1.84 7.88 1.66
N CYS A 208 -0.81 7.10 1.30
CA CYS A 208 0.52 7.13 1.94
C CYS A 208 1.56 7.95 1.17
N ASN A 209 1.16 8.65 0.10
CA ASN A 209 2.03 9.49 -0.74
C ASN A 209 3.23 8.73 -1.37
N ILE A 210 3.05 7.42 -1.58
CA ILE A 210 4.05 6.53 -2.17
C ILE A 210 4.27 6.91 -3.64
N LYS A 211 5.53 6.96 -4.08
CA LYS A 211 5.93 7.29 -5.47
C LYS A 211 6.37 6.08 -6.28
N ASP A 212 7.22 5.25 -5.67
CA ASP A 212 7.77 4.05 -6.27
C ASP A 212 7.07 2.82 -5.69
N MET A 213 6.84 1.81 -6.53
CA MET A 213 6.07 0.62 -6.10
C MET A 213 6.90 -0.23 -5.14
N PRO A 214 6.40 -0.56 -3.93
CA PRO A 214 7.16 -1.37 -2.98
C PRO A 214 7.29 -2.83 -3.45
N ASN A 215 8.27 -3.56 -2.91
CA ASN A 215 8.43 -4.99 -3.18
C ASN A 215 7.28 -5.80 -2.55
N LEU A 216 6.28 -6.14 -3.36
CA LEU A 216 5.14 -6.99 -2.96
C LEU A 216 5.33 -8.47 -3.32
N THR A 217 6.47 -8.86 -3.90
CA THR A 217 6.72 -10.26 -4.33
C THR A 217 6.60 -11.33 -3.24
N PRO A 218 6.85 -11.08 -1.93
CA PRO A 218 6.64 -12.09 -0.89
C PRO A 218 5.16 -12.42 -0.62
N LEU A 219 4.24 -11.55 -1.03
CA LEU A 219 2.81 -11.62 -0.71
C LEU A 219 2.04 -12.54 -1.67
N VAL A 220 2.55 -13.75 -1.89
CA VAL A 220 2.03 -14.74 -2.85
C VAL A 220 0.56 -15.11 -2.64
N GLY A 221 0.06 -14.97 -1.40
CA GLY A 221 -1.32 -15.28 -1.01
C GLY A 221 -2.30 -14.11 -1.10
N LEU A 222 -1.86 -12.90 -1.46
CA LEU A 222 -2.66 -11.67 -1.40
C LEU A 222 -3.87 -11.71 -2.34
N GLU A 223 -5.03 -11.26 -1.85
CA GLU A 223 -6.30 -11.27 -2.59
C GLU A 223 -6.86 -9.86 -2.83
N GLU A 224 -6.63 -8.92 -1.91
CA GLU A 224 -7.11 -7.53 -1.99
C GLU A 224 -5.95 -6.56 -1.70
N LEU A 225 -5.74 -5.60 -2.61
CA LEU A 225 -4.67 -4.59 -2.51
C LEU A 225 -5.22 -3.18 -2.77
N GLU A 226 -5.15 -2.34 -1.74
CA GLU A 226 -5.53 -0.93 -1.78
C GLU A 226 -4.27 -0.03 -1.87
N MET A 227 -4.13 0.68 -2.98
CA MET A 227 -3.02 1.57 -3.33
C MET A 227 -3.50 2.96 -3.82
N SER A 228 -4.78 3.28 -3.62
CA SER A 228 -5.42 4.54 -4.05
C SER A 228 -4.87 5.77 -3.31
N GLY A 229 -4.87 6.94 -3.94
CA GLY A 229 -4.42 8.19 -3.31
C GLY A 229 -2.91 8.32 -3.15
N ASN A 230 -2.12 7.61 -3.96
CA ASN A 230 -0.66 7.70 -4.01
C ASN A 230 -0.20 8.52 -5.23
N HIS A 231 1.05 8.38 -5.67
CA HIS A 231 1.61 9.10 -6.81
C HIS A 231 2.37 8.16 -7.75
N PHE A 232 1.62 7.38 -8.53
CA PHE A 232 2.15 6.42 -9.50
C PHE A 232 1.93 6.95 -10.92
N PRO A 233 2.82 7.82 -11.46
CA PRO A 233 2.61 8.40 -12.79
C PRO A 233 2.58 7.36 -13.91
N GLU A 234 3.26 6.23 -13.72
CA GLU A 234 3.38 5.11 -14.65
C GLU A 234 3.22 3.78 -13.91
N ILE A 235 2.50 2.82 -14.51
CA ILE A 235 2.43 1.42 -14.05
C ILE A 235 3.18 0.53 -15.04
N ARG A 236 4.10 -0.30 -14.53
CA ARG A 236 4.99 -1.17 -15.32
C ARG A 236 4.68 -2.67 -15.11
N PRO A 237 5.09 -3.59 -16.01
CA PRO A 237 4.92 -5.04 -15.82
C PRO A 237 5.52 -5.62 -14.54
N GLY A 238 6.57 -4.97 -14.01
CA GLY A 238 7.18 -5.36 -12.73
C GLY A 238 6.39 -4.93 -11.49
N SER A 239 5.48 -3.94 -11.60
CA SER A 239 4.83 -3.29 -10.46
C SER A 239 3.98 -4.22 -9.59
N PHE A 240 3.48 -5.32 -10.15
CA PHE A 240 2.63 -6.29 -9.46
C PHE A 240 3.14 -7.74 -9.61
N HIS A 241 4.44 -7.90 -9.88
CA HIS A 241 5.05 -9.22 -10.08
C HIS A 241 4.87 -10.13 -8.85
N GLY A 242 4.50 -11.39 -9.07
CA GLY A 242 4.27 -12.38 -8.01
C GLY A 242 2.86 -12.40 -7.41
N LEU A 243 2.02 -11.40 -7.67
CA LEU A 243 0.66 -11.29 -7.11
C LEU A 243 -0.40 -12.11 -7.88
N SER A 244 -0.11 -13.37 -8.16
CA SER A 244 -0.98 -14.25 -8.97
C SER A 244 -2.33 -14.59 -8.31
N SER A 245 -2.41 -14.53 -6.98
CA SER A 245 -3.64 -14.75 -6.19
C SER A 245 -4.58 -13.51 -6.14
N LEU A 246 -4.13 -12.35 -6.64
CA LEU A 246 -4.82 -11.09 -6.43
C LEU A 246 -6.16 -11.04 -7.17
N LYS A 247 -7.23 -10.69 -6.46
CA LYS A 247 -8.61 -10.60 -6.95
C LYS A 247 -9.08 -9.15 -7.09
N LYS A 248 -8.66 -8.27 -6.18
CA LYS A 248 -9.02 -6.85 -6.21
C LYS A 248 -7.78 -5.97 -6.18
N LEU A 249 -7.74 -5.02 -7.10
CA LEU A 249 -6.69 -4.01 -7.19
C LEU A 249 -7.31 -2.61 -7.30
N TRP A 250 -7.06 -1.77 -6.29
CA TRP A 250 -7.53 -0.40 -6.25
C TRP A 250 -6.35 0.58 -6.36
N VAL A 251 -6.35 1.38 -7.42
CA VAL A 251 -5.34 2.40 -7.74
C VAL A 251 -6.06 3.69 -8.15
N MET A 252 -7.12 4.06 -7.42
CA MET A 252 -7.93 5.24 -7.69
C MET A 252 -7.23 6.52 -7.20
N ASN A 253 -7.33 7.62 -7.96
CA ASN A 253 -6.76 8.91 -7.57
C ASN A 253 -5.25 8.85 -7.25
N SER A 254 -4.51 8.00 -7.97
CA SER A 254 -3.05 7.82 -7.81
C SER A 254 -2.22 8.51 -8.89
N GLN A 255 -2.85 9.43 -9.64
CA GLN A 255 -2.22 10.28 -10.67
C GLN A 255 -1.61 9.49 -11.85
N VAL A 256 -2.13 8.28 -12.12
CA VAL A 256 -1.64 7.43 -13.22
C VAL A 256 -1.89 8.10 -14.57
N SER A 257 -0.82 8.26 -15.36
CA SER A 257 -0.86 8.88 -16.69
C SER A 257 -0.61 7.88 -17.82
N LEU A 258 0.19 6.84 -17.54
CA LEU A 258 0.55 5.78 -18.47
C LEU A 258 0.47 4.42 -17.78
N ILE A 259 -0.03 3.43 -18.50
CA ILE A 259 0.08 2.02 -18.15
C ILE A 259 0.85 1.37 -19.28
N GLU A 260 1.99 0.75 -18.97
CA GLU A 260 2.81 0.07 -19.96
C GLU A 260 2.12 -1.19 -20.51
N ARG A 261 2.59 -1.65 -21.67
CA ARG A 261 2.15 -2.93 -22.26
C ARG A 261 2.43 -4.06 -21.27
N ASN A 262 1.50 -4.99 -21.15
CA ASN A 262 1.62 -6.17 -20.29
C ASN A 262 1.70 -5.87 -18.78
N ALA A 263 1.30 -4.66 -18.34
CA ALA A 263 1.38 -4.23 -16.94
C ALA A 263 0.62 -5.14 -15.94
N PHE A 264 -0.42 -5.84 -16.40
CA PHE A 264 -1.29 -6.67 -15.57
C PHE A 264 -1.24 -8.17 -15.90
N ASP A 265 -0.42 -8.63 -16.84
CA ASP A 265 -0.42 -10.02 -17.34
C ASP A 265 -0.22 -11.09 -16.24
N GLY A 266 0.49 -10.74 -15.16
CA GLY A 266 0.70 -11.62 -14.01
C GLY A 266 -0.50 -11.78 -13.08
N LEU A 267 -1.52 -10.91 -13.17
CA LEU A 267 -2.69 -10.85 -12.29
C LEU A 267 -3.79 -11.82 -12.75
N ALA A 268 -3.43 -13.08 -12.96
CA ALA A 268 -4.31 -14.08 -13.58
C ALA A 268 -5.63 -14.36 -12.83
N SER A 269 -5.73 -14.00 -11.54
CA SER A 269 -6.93 -14.18 -10.69
C SER A 269 -7.78 -12.91 -10.54
N LEU A 270 -7.47 -11.81 -11.24
CA LEU A 270 -8.10 -10.51 -11.00
C LEU A 270 -9.57 -10.51 -11.40
N VAL A 271 -10.41 -9.99 -10.50
CA VAL A 271 -11.88 -9.93 -10.59
C VAL A 271 -12.36 -8.47 -10.65
N GLU A 272 -11.72 -7.60 -9.87
CA GLU A 272 -12.05 -6.19 -9.71
C GLU A 272 -10.81 -5.31 -9.91
N LEU A 273 -10.91 -4.32 -10.80
CA LEU A 273 -9.85 -3.33 -11.05
C LEU A 273 -10.41 -1.91 -11.00
N ASN A 274 -9.87 -1.07 -10.11
CA ASN A 274 -10.24 0.35 -10.02
C ASN A 274 -9.08 1.26 -10.43
N LEU A 275 -9.25 1.92 -11.58
CA LEU A 275 -8.34 2.93 -12.14
C LEU A 275 -9.02 4.31 -12.24
N ALA A 276 -10.09 4.53 -11.47
CA ALA A 276 -10.86 5.77 -11.52
C ALA A 276 -10.06 7.00 -11.03
N HIS A 277 -10.49 8.18 -11.45
CA HIS A 277 -9.92 9.47 -11.00
C HIS A 277 -8.40 9.59 -11.26
N ASN A 278 -7.90 9.00 -12.35
CA ASN A 278 -6.52 9.13 -12.81
C ASN A 278 -6.45 10.06 -14.04
N ASN A 279 -5.27 10.14 -14.66
CA ASN A 279 -5.00 10.97 -15.82
C ASN A 279 -4.84 10.13 -17.11
N LEU A 280 -5.49 8.97 -17.18
CA LEU A 280 -5.38 8.03 -18.31
C LEU A 280 -6.07 8.60 -19.56
N SER A 281 -5.34 8.64 -20.67
CA SER A 281 -5.89 9.06 -21.96
C SER A 281 -6.25 7.88 -22.87
N SER A 282 -5.54 6.75 -22.78
CA SER A 282 -5.80 5.52 -23.51
C SER A 282 -5.16 4.33 -22.78
N LEU A 283 -5.45 3.09 -23.18
CA LEU A 283 -4.88 1.85 -22.62
C LEU A 283 -4.26 0.98 -23.73
N PRO A 284 -3.11 0.31 -23.48
CA PRO A 284 -2.50 -0.59 -24.46
C PRO A 284 -3.43 -1.69 -24.95
N HIS A 285 -3.32 -2.03 -26.23
CA HIS A 285 -4.10 -3.09 -26.87
C HIS A 285 -3.94 -4.44 -26.16
N ASP A 286 -5.06 -5.15 -25.99
CA ASP A 286 -5.17 -6.44 -25.28
C ASP A 286 -4.80 -6.42 -23.78
N LEU A 287 -4.67 -5.26 -23.12
CA LEU A 287 -4.26 -5.18 -21.70
C LEU A 287 -5.11 -6.05 -20.75
N PHE A 288 -6.39 -6.25 -21.07
CA PHE A 288 -7.31 -7.07 -20.26
C PHE A 288 -7.52 -8.50 -20.82
N SER A 289 -6.94 -8.83 -21.97
CA SER A 289 -7.03 -10.17 -22.58
C SER A 289 -6.54 -11.32 -21.67
N PRO A 290 -5.46 -11.19 -20.87
CA PRO A 290 -5.05 -12.26 -19.96
C PRO A 290 -5.92 -12.37 -18.69
N LEU A 291 -6.72 -11.34 -18.37
CA LEU A 291 -7.47 -11.21 -17.12
C LEU A 291 -8.83 -11.92 -17.19
N ARG A 292 -8.81 -13.26 -17.28
CA ARG A 292 -9.99 -14.09 -17.61
C ARG A 292 -11.17 -14.02 -16.63
N TYR A 293 -10.95 -13.52 -15.42
CA TYR A 293 -11.99 -13.41 -14.37
C TYR A 293 -12.42 -11.97 -14.10
N LEU A 294 -11.91 -10.99 -14.85
CA LEU A 294 -12.20 -9.58 -14.63
C LEU A 294 -13.64 -9.27 -15.06
N VAL A 295 -14.48 -8.90 -14.08
CA VAL A 295 -15.92 -8.61 -14.28
C VAL A 295 -16.34 -7.26 -13.73
N GLU A 296 -15.53 -6.67 -12.85
CA GLU A 296 -15.78 -5.34 -12.29
C GLU A 296 -14.60 -4.40 -12.61
N LEU A 297 -14.90 -3.28 -13.25
CA LEU A 297 -13.89 -2.38 -13.78
C LEU A 297 -14.34 -0.92 -13.65
N HIS A 298 -13.53 -0.09 -13.01
CA HIS A 298 -13.83 1.33 -12.78
C HIS A 298 -12.83 2.22 -13.54
N LEU A 299 -13.30 2.83 -14.64
CA LEU A 299 -12.52 3.70 -15.53
C LEU A 299 -12.98 5.16 -15.53
N HIS A 300 -14.03 5.50 -14.77
CA HIS A 300 -14.61 6.83 -14.76
C HIS A 300 -13.66 7.91 -14.20
N HIS A 301 -13.90 9.17 -14.58
CA HIS A 301 -13.06 10.30 -14.19
C HIS A 301 -11.60 10.17 -14.67
N ASN A 302 -11.41 9.73 -15.92
CA ASN A 302 -10.15 9.78 -16.67
C ASN A 302 -10.37 10.59 -17.97
N PRO A 303 -9.37 11.34 -18.48
CA PRO A 303 -9.47 12.16 -19.68
C PRO A 303 -9.35 11.34 -20.98
N TRP A 304 -10.20 10.34 -21.18
CA TRP A 304 -10.13 9.42 -22.32
C TRP A 304 -10.13 10.13 -23.68
N ASN A 305 -9.15 9.79 -24.52
CA ASN A 305 -9.07 10.16 -25.93
C ASN A 305 -9.65 9.03 -26.78
N CYS A 306 -10.83 9.26 -27.33
CA CYS A 306 -11.58 8.27 -28.10
C CYS A 306 -11.23 8.35 -29.59
N ASP A 307 -10.07 7.79 -29.93
CA ASP A 307 -9.63 7.54 -31.30
C ASP A 307 -9.58 6.01 -31.59
N CYS A 308 -8.86 5.59 -32.63
CA CYS A 308 -8.73 4.18 -32.98
C CYS A 308 -8.14 3.30 -31.87
N ASP A 309 -7.32 3.84 -30.96
CA ASP A 309 -6.71 3.05 -29.89
C ASP A 309 -7.72 2.72 -28.78
N ILE A 310 -8.87 3.41 -28.67
CA ILE A 310 -9.91 3.08 -27.68
C ILE A 310 -10.84 1.95 -28.12
N LEU A 311 -10.87 1.60 -29.42
CA LEU A 311 -11.91 0.73 -29.97
C LEU A 311 -11.86 -0.70 -29.43
N TRP A 312 -10.67 -1.23 -29.15
CA TRP A 312 -10.52 -2.55 -28.51
C TRP A 312 -11.16 -2.57 -27.12
N LEU A 313 -11.00 -1.47 -26.36
CA LEU A 313 -11.57 -1.31 -25.04
C LEU A 313 -13.09 -1.13 -25.12
N ALA A 314 -13.58 -0.30 -26.04
CA ALA A 314 -15.01 -0.11 -26.26
C ALA A 314 -15.73 -1.43 -26.61
N TRP A 315 -15.09 -2.27 -27.45
CA TRP A 315 -15.57 -3.62 -27.73
C TRP A 315 -15.52 -4.53 -26.49
N TRP A 316 -14.38 -4.59 -25.79
CA TRP A 316 -14.19 -5.43 -24.60
C TRP A 316 -15.22 -5.10 -23.51
N LEU A 317 -15.50 -3.81 -23.26
CA LEU A 317 -16.49 -3.38 -22.29
C LEU A 317 -17.93 -3.81 -22.68
N ARG A 318 -18.27 -3.87 -23.97
CA ARG A 318 -19.59 -4.35 -24.41
C ARG A 318 -19.77 -5.85 -24.25
N GLU A 319 -18.69 -6.62 -24.45
CA GLU A 319 -18.72 -8.09 -24.40
C GLU A 319 -18.65 -8.62 -22.97
N TYR A 320 -17.81 -8.03 -22.10
CA TYR A 320 -17.46 -8.60 -20.80
C TYR A 320 -18.06 -7.87 -19.58
N ILE A 321 -18.50 -6.62 -19.71
CA ILE A 321 -19.00 -5.82 -18.57
C ILE A 321 -20.54 -5.67 -18.61
N PRO A 322 -21.27 -6.03 -17.53
CA PRO A 322 -22.72 -5.88 -17.49
C PRO A 322 -23.21 -4.44 -17.67
N THR A 323 -24.26 -4.26 -18.48
CA THR A 323 -24.87 -2.96 -18.84
C THR A 323 -25.42 -2.16 -17.66
N ASN A 324 -25.66 -2.79 -16.52
CA ASN A 324 -26.14 -2.14 -15.29
C ASN A 324 -25.02 -1.44 -14.47
N SER A 325 -23.76 -1.48 -14.93
CA SER A 325 -22.62 -0.94 -14.19
C SER A 325 -22.27 0.50 -14.61
N THR A 326 -21.95 1.36 -13.63
CA THR A 326 -21.47 2.74 -13.87
C THR A 326 -19.94 2.79 -14.10
N CYS A 327 -19.41 1.76 -14.73
CA CYS A 327 -17.98 1.45 -14.92
C CYS A 327 -17.19 2.50 -15.70
N CYS A 328 -17.73 2.89 -16.86
CA CYS A 328 -16.92 2.87 -18.06
C CYS A 328 -16.40 4.24 -18.53
N GLY A 329 -16.60 5.30 -17.74
CA GLY A 329 -16.14 6.64 -18.08
C GLY A 329 -16.76 7.23 -19.36
N ARG A 330 -16.24 8.38 -19.79
CA ARG A 330 -16.69 9.12 -20.96
C ARG A 330 -15.50 9.70 -21.72
N CYS A 331 -15.64 9.84 -23.03
CA CYS A 331 -14.67 10.52 -23.88
C CYS A 331 -14.49 11.98 -23.44
N HIS A 332 -13.24 12.42 -23.30
CA HIS A 332 -12.87 13.83 -23.11
C HIS A 332 -12.42 14.47 -24.43
N ALA A 333 -11.67 13.72 -25.23
CA ALA A 333 -11.25 14.06 -26.58
C ALA A 333 -11.62 12.90 -27.55
N PRO A 334 -11.60 13.13 -28.87
CA PRO A 334 -11.66 14.42 -29.55
C PRO A 334 -13.00 15.13 -29.32
N MET A 335 -13.10 16.43 -29.65
CA MET A 335 -14.27 17.26 -29.32
C MET A 335 -15.61 16.72 -29.86
N HIS A 336 -15.62 15.98 -30.97
CA HIS A 336 -16.84 15.39 -31.54
C HIS A 336 -17.33 14.12 -30.80
N MET A 337 -16.45 13.46 -30.03
CA MET A 337 -16.82 12.34 -29.15
C MET A 337 -17.04 12.77 -27.69
N ARG A 338 -16.61 13.98 -27.32
CA ARG A 338 -16.63 14.46 -25.93
C ARG A 338 -18.00 14.30 -25.27
N GLY A 339 -18.02 13.61 -24.13
CA GLY A 339 -19.21 13.33 -23.33
C GLY A 339 -19.91 12.00 -23.60
N ARG A 340 -19.65 11.33 -24.74
CA ARG A 340 -20.13 9.96 -25.02
C ARG A 340 -19.51 8.95 -24.06
N TYR A 341 -20.22 7.88 -23.72
CA TYR A 341 -19.66 6.79 -22.91
C TYR A 341 -18.75 5.89 -23.74
N LEU A 342 -17.71 5.31 -23.14
CA LEU A 342 -16.78 4.42 -23.87
C LEU A 342 -17.49 3.22 -24.50
N VAL A 343 -18.50 2.67 -23.83
CA VAL A 343 -19.31 1.53 -24.34
C VAL A 343 -20.12 1.86 -25.60
N GLU A 344 -20.42 3.15 -25.84
CA GLU A 344 -21.17 3.65 -27.01
C GLU A 344 -20.25 3.95 -28.21
N VAL A 345 -18.92 3.87 -28.03
CA VAL A 345 -17.95 4.16 -29.09
C VAL A 345 -17.90 2.98 -30.07
N ASP A 346 -18.38 3.21 -31.29
CA ASP A 346 -18.48 2.19 -32.33
C ASP A 346 -17.48 2.40 -33.47
N GLN A 347 -16.95 1.29 -34.00
CA GLN A 347 -15.96 1.25 -35.07
C GLN A 347 -16.47 1.90 -36.37
N ALA A 348 -17.79 1.84 -36.64
CA ALA A 348 -18.38 2.47 -37.83
C ALA A 348 -18.18 4.00 -37.88
N SER A 349 -17.80 4.64 -36.76
CA SER A 349 -17.50 6.07 -36.68
C SER A 349 -16.01 6.43 -36.91
N PHE A 350 -15.13 5.45 -37.19
CA PHE A 350 -13.69 5.66 -37.37
C PHE A 350 -13.11 5.01 -38.62
N GLN A 351 -12.19 5.71 -39.27
CA GLN A 351 -11.34 5.16 -40.33
C GLN A 351 -9.95 4.83 -39.76
N CYS A 352 -9.73 3.58 -39.36
CA CYS A 352 -8.49 3.14 -38.71
C CYS A 352 -7.51 2.49 -39.68
N SER A 353 -6.22 2.45 -39.30
CA SER A 353 -5.14 1.86 -40.08
C SER A 353 -4.41 0.76 -39.28
N ALA A 354 -3.96 -0.27 -39.97
CA ALA A 354 -3.10 -1.32 -39.41
C ALA A 354 -1.80 -0.71 -38.83
N PRO A 355 -1.18 -1.35 -37.82
CA PRO A 355 -0.14 -0.71 -37.03
C PRO A 355 1.17 -0.59 -37.84
N PHE A 356 1.67 0.63 -38.01
CA PHE A 356 2.87 0.88 -38.82
C PHE A 356 4.17 0.68 -38.02
N ILE A 357 5.11 -0.10 -38.57
CA ILE A 357 6.44 -0.31 -37.99
C ILE A 357 7.35 0.83 -38.46
N MET A 358 7.59 1.83 -37.60
CA MET A 358 8.37 3.02 -37.94
C MET A 358 9.84 2.72 -38.21
N ASP A 359 10.45 1.92 -37.33
CA ASP A 359 11.82 1.42 -37.48
C ASP A 359 11.74 -0.12 -37.35
N ALA A 360 11.82 -0.80 -38.50
CA ALA A 360 11.91 -2.25 -38.56
C ALA A 360 13.29 -2.73 -38.06
N PRO A 361 13.37 -3.91 -37.41
CA PRO A 361 14.63 -4.49 -36.98
C PRO A 361 15.53 -4.77 -38.19
N ARG A 362 16.85 -4.55 -38.04
CA ARG A 362 17.85 -4.66 -39.12
C ARG A 362 18.87 -5.74 -38.83
N ASP A 363 19.19 -6.54 -39.85
CA ASP A 363 20.11 -7.69 -39.75
C ASP A 363 21.41 -7.35 -39.00
N LEU A 364 21.74 -8.20 -38.03
CA LEU A 364 22.79 -7.92 -37.05
C LEU A 364 23.79 -9.08 -37.01
N ASN A 365 25.06 -8.75 -37.26
CA ASN A 365 26.19 -9.65 -37.07
C ASN A 365 26.89 -9.28 -35.76
N ILE A 366 26.97 -10.21 -34.80
CA ILE A 366 27.54 -9.95 -33.48
C ILE A 366 28.46 -11.09 -33.03
N SER A 367 29.57 -10.75 -32.36
CA SER A 367 30.41 -11.76 -31.72
C SER A 367 29.75 -12.30 -30.45
N GLU A 368 29.97 -13.57 -30.13
CA GLU A 368 29.59 -14.15 -28.84
C GLU A 368 30.02 -13.26 -27.65
N SER A 369 29.24 -13.28 -26.56
CA SER A 369 29.38 -12.44 -25.34
C SER A 369 29.09 -10.93 -25.44
N ARG A 370 28.78 -10.36 -26.62
CA ARG A 370 28.31 -8.96 -26.73
C ARG A 370 26.79 -8.84 -26.60
N MET A 371 26.33 -7.72 -26.04
CA MET A 371 24.90 -7.37 -25.96
C MET A 371 24.37 -6.94 -27.34
N ALA A 372 23.28 -7.58 -27.79
CA ALA A 372 22.53 -7.19 -28.98
C ALA A 372 21.26 -6.43 -28.59
N GLU A 373 20.95 -5.33 -29.29
CA GLU A 373 19.72 -4.56 -29.12
C GLU A 373 18.85 -4.70 -30.37
N LEU A 374 17.65 -5.28 -30.25
CA LEU A 374 16.74 -5.50 -31.37
C LEU A 374 15.65 -4.43 -31.38
N LYS A 375 15.80 -3.42 -32.23
CA LYS A 375 14.87 -2.27 -32.30
C LYS A 375 13.65 -2.60 -33.14
N CYS A 376 12.46 -2.37 -32.57
CA CYS A 376 11.19 -2.38 -33.28
C CYS A 376 10.37 -1.19 -32.80
N ARG A 377 10.40 -0.07 -33.54
CA ARG A 377 9.70 1.17 -33.15
C ARG A 377 8.26 1.16 -33.66
N THR A 378 7.32 1.35 -32.75
CA THR A 378 5.89 1.07 -32.96
C THR A 378 5.03 2.19 -32.33
N PRO A 379 3.74 2.35 -32.72
CA PRO A 379 2.83 3.25 -32.02
C PRO A 379 2.66 2.78 -30.56
N PRO A 380 2.64 3.68 -29.57
CA PRO A 380 2.78 3.30 -28.15
C PRO A 380 1.70 2.32 -27.69
N MET A 381 0.45 2.52 -28.11
CA MET A 381 -0.69 1.73 -27.63
C MET A 381 -0.85 0.38 -28.36
N SER A 382 -0.17 0.14 -29.48
CA SER A 382 -0.24 -1.16 -30.19
C SER A 382 0.38 -2.29 -29.36
N SER A 383 -0.20 -3.48 -29.40
CA SER A 383 0.39 -4.67 -28.75
C SER A 383 1.64 -5.10 -29.52
N VAL A 384 2.70 -5.49 -28.83
CA VAL A 384 3.96 -5.95 -29.47
C VAL A 384 4.42 -7.26 -28.84
N LYS A 385 4.63 -8.27 -29.69
CA LYS A 385 5.10 -9.61 -29.31
C LYS A 385 6.30 -9.99 -30.17
N TRP A 386 7.30 -10.62 -29.57
CA TRP A 386 8.46 -11.14 -30.28
C TRP A 386 8.36 -12.66 -30.43
N LEU A 387 8.41 -13.15 -31.66
CA LEU A 387 8.59 -14.58 -31.94
C LEU A 387 10.09 -14.88 -31.99
N LEU A 388 10.55 -15.76 -31.08
CA LEU A 388 11.92 -16.25 -31.05
C LEU A 388 12.07 -17.48 -31.98
N PRO A 389 13.23 -17.68 -32.63
CA PRO A 389 13.45 -18.76 -33.61
C PRO A 389 13.47 -20.17 -33.02
N ASN A 390 13.50 -20.26 -31.69
CA ASN A 390 13.45 -21.48 -30.92
C ASN A 390 12.54 -21.20 -29.73
N GLY A 391 11.57 -22.08 -29.45
CA GLY A 391 10.62 -21.98 -28.32
C GLY A 391 11.25 -22.19 -26.95
N THR A 392 12.47 -21.68 -26.74
CA THR A 392 13.45 -21.97 -25.66
C THR A 392 13.86 -23.46 -25.63
N VAL A 393 15.12 -23.87 -25.51
CA VAL A 393 16.25 -23.38 -24.69
C VAL A 393 17.51 -23.15 -25.53
N LEU A 394 18.54 -22.50 -24.96
CA LEU A 394 19.87 -22.29 -25.55
C LEU A 394 20.90 -23.28 -24.97
N SER A 395 21.60 -24.01 -25.84
CA SER A 395 22.87 -24.67 -25.51
C SER A 395 23.90 -24.46 -26.62
N HIS A 396 25.17 -24.72 -26.29
CA HIS A 396 26.37 -24.18 -26.95
C HIS A 396 26.64 -24.75 -28.37
N ALA A 397 27.53 -24.05 -29.09
CA ALA A 397 28.06 -24.33 -30.45
C ALA A 397 27.18 -24.00 -31.68
N SER A 398 27.78 -23.20 -32.58
CA SER A 398 27.55 -23.06 -34.03
C SER A 398 26.18 -23.50 -34.58
N ARG A 399 25.26 -22.54 -34.75
CA ARG A 399 23.98 -22.72 -35.46
C ARG A 399 23.69 -21.57 -36.43
N PRO A 400 22.88 -21.81 -37.49
CA PRO A 400 22.56 -20.83 -38.53
C PRO A 400 21.94 -19.52 -38.00
N PRO A 401 21.94 -18.44 -38.81
CA PRO A 401 21.35 -17.15 -38.45
C PRO A 401 19.91 -17.32 -37.94
N LYS A 402 19.64 -16.69 -36.81
CA LYS A 402 18.43 -16.85 -36.04
C LYS A 402 17.40 -15.81 -36.46
N VAL A 403 16.21 -16.26 -36.88
CA VAL A 403 15.12 -15.37 -37.30
C VAL A 403 14.32 -14.91 -36.09
N TYR A 404 14.34 -13.61 -35.80
CA TYR A 404 13.49 -12.98 -34.80
C TYR A 404 12.39 -12.20 -35.51
N THR A 405 11.13 -12.32 -35.11
CA THR A 405 10.03 -11.57 -35.72
C THR A 405 9.33 -10.69 -34.70
N CYS A 406 9.34 -9.38 -34.93
CA CYS A 406 8.49 -8.43 -34.22
C CYS A 406 7.09 -8.48 -34.83
N MET A 407 6.07 -8.70 -34.00
CA MET A 407 4.66 -8.74 -34.39
C MET A 407 3.91 -7.64 -33.65
N LEU A 408 3.21 -6.79 -34.40
CA LEU A 408 2.34 -5.72 -33.90
C LEU A 408 0.89 -6.11 -34.16
N CYS A 409 0.01 -5.81 -33.19
CA CYS A 409 -1.45 -5.90 -33.38
C CYS A 409 -2.13 -4.61 -32.89
N ASN A 410 -3.15 -4.17 -33.61
CA ASN A 410 -4.15 -3.20 -33.15
C ASN A 410 -5.55 -3.62 -33.66
N VAL A 411 -6.57 -2.82 -33.35
CA VAL A 411 -7.96 -3.10 -33.74
C VAL A 411 -8.21 -3.19 -35.26
N ALA A 412 -7.32 -2.61 -36.07
CA ALA A 412 -7.44 -2.57 -37.53
C ALA A 412 -6.64 -3.68 -38.23
N GLY A 413 -5.77 -4.40 -37.52
CA GLY A 413 -5.04 -5.55 -38.05
C GLY A 413 -3.64 -5.75 -37.44
N ASN A 414 -2.87 -6.60 -38.12
CA ASN A 414 -1.56 -7.05 -37.67
C ASN A 414 -0.47 -6.67 -38.67
N SER A 415 0.72 -6.35 -38.18
CA SER A 415 1.92 -6.10 -38.98
C SER A 415 3.12 -6.84 -38.40
N ASN A 416 3.99 -7.39 -39.24
CA ASN A 416 5.19 -8.09 -38.80
C ASN A 416 6.46 -7.63 -39.53
N ALA A 417 7.59 -7.72 -38.85
CA ALA A 417 8.91 -7.52 -39.44
C ALA A 417 9.91 -8.52 -38.84
N SER A 418 10.63 -9.21 -39.71
CA SER A 418 11.60 -10.25 -39.35
C SER A 418 13.03 -9.77 -39.52
N LEU A 419 13.93 -10.40 -38.75
CA LEU A 419 15.33 -10.05 -38.59
C LEU A 419 16.18 -11.32 -38.60
N TYR A 420 17.34 -11.28 -39.26
CA TYR A 420 18.39 -12.29 -39.10
C TYR A 420 19.47 -11.81 -38.10
N LEU A 421 19.61 -12.53 -36.99
CA LEU A 421 20.73 -12.39 -36.06
C LEU A 421 21.78 -13.47 -36.34
N ASN A 422 22.95 -13.06 -36.81
CA ASN A 422 24.09 -13.95 -36.99
C ASN A 422 25.07 -13.78 -35.82
N VAL A 423 25.39 -14.88 -35.13
CA VAL A 423 26.33 -14.88 -34.01
C VAL A 423 27.60 -15.60 -34.45
N SER A 424 28.68 -14.84 -34.65
CA SER A 424 29.99 -15.44 -34.87
C SER A 424 30.62 -15.83 -33.54
N ALA A 425 31.18 -17.05 -33.48
CA ALA A 425 32.18 -17.35 -32.48
C ALA A 425 33.34 -16.35 -32.69
N ALA A 426 33.82 -15.71 -31.63
CA ALA A 426 35.01 -14.89 -31.73
C ALA A 426 36.19 -15.79 -32.08
N GLU A 427 36.83 -15.59 -33.24
CA GLU A 427 38.09 -16.26 -33.53
C GLU A 427 39.09 -15.89 -32.44
N LEU A 428 39.58 -16.91 -31.73
CA LEU A 428 40.48 -16.76 -30.59
C LEU A 428 41.91 -16.53 -31.09
N ASN A 429 42.08 -15.45 -31.86
CA ASN A 429 43.35 -15.00 -32.45
C ASN A 429 43.41 -13.46 -32.54
N THR A 430 43.33 -12.81 -31.38
CA THR A 430 44.24 -11.70 -31.06
C THR A 430 44.29 -11.48 -29.56
N LEU A 431 45.48 -11.11 -29.05
CA LEU A 431 45.78 -11.05 -27.62
C LEU A 431 44.83 -10.15 -26.82
N LEU A 432 44.59 -10.54 -25.57
CA LEU A 432 43.95 -9.66 -24.58
C LEU A 432 44.64 -8.30 -24.51
N THR A 433 43.87 -7.23 -24.67
CA THR A 433 44.08 -5.99 -23.91
C THR A 433 42.73 -5.40 -23.53
N THR A 434 42.35 -5.58 -22.27
CA THR A 434 41.24 -4.85 -21.66
C THR A 434 41.66 -3.40 -21.47
N VAL A 435 41.10 -2.49 -22.28
CA VAL A 435 41.15 -1.04 -22.04
C VAL A 435 39.73 -0.51 -21.92
N SER A 436 39.24 -0.40 -20.68
CA SER A 436 38.07 0.43 -20.40
C SER A 436 38.50 1.90 -20.54
N SER A 437 38.04 2.57 -21.59
CA SER A 437 38.15 4.02 -21.70
C SER A 437 36.84 4.60 -22.20
N HIS A 438 36.01 5.04 -21.26
CA HIS A 438 35.13 6.16 -21.54
C HIS A 438 35.98 7.34 -21.99
N ARG A 439 35.64 7.96 -23.12
CA ARG A 439 35.46 9.42 -23.12
C ARG A 439 34.64 9.94 -24.29
N HIS A 440 33.75 10.86 -23.94
CA HIS A 440 33.21 11.88 -24.80
C HIS A 440 34.28 12.51 -25.70
N THR A 441 33.88 12.87 -26.91
CA THR A 441 34.67 13.68 -27.83
C THR A 441 34.87 15.10 -27.30
N ARG A 442 36.07 15.44 -26.85
CA ARG A 442 36.67 16.77 -27.04
C ARG A 442 38.20 16.65 -27.15
N LYS A 443 38.76 17.33 -28.16
CA LYS A 443 40.15 17.22 -28.62
C LYS A 443 41.14 17.76 -27.59
N TYR A 444 42.31 17.12 -27.44
CA TYR A 444 43.54 17.75 -26.94
C TYR A 444 44.77 17.22 -27.71
N LYS A 445 45.82 18.07 -27.83
CA LYS A 445 47.12 17.73 -28.44
C LYS A 445 48.04 16.97 -27.44
N PRO A 446 49.07 16.25 -27.91
CA PRO A 446 49.76 15.18 -27.14
C PRO A 446 51.07 15.60 -26.45
N VAL A 447 51.61 14.76 -25.57
CA VAL A 447 53.05 14.60 -25.17
C VAL A 447 53.21 13.33 -24.28
N PRO A 448 54.39 12.65 -24.17
CA PRO A 448 54.45 11.20 -23.86
C PRO A 448 54.97 10.74 -22.47
N THR A 449 55.10 9.41 -22.37
CA THR A 449 55.32 8.44 -21.26
C THR A 449 56.59 8.47 -20.39
N THR A 450 56.46 8.04 -19.12
CA THR A 450 57.23 6.97 -18.36
C THR A 450 56.69 6.91 -16.90
N SER A 451 56.86 5.90 -16.02
CA SER A 451 57.20 4.44 -16.10
C SER A 451 56.73 3.72 -14.79
N LEU A 452 57.39 2.62 -14.33
CA LEU A 452 57.03 1.77 -13.15
C LEU A 452 57.99 1.96 -11.94
N ALA A 453 57.49 1.71 -10.71
CA ALA A 453 58.10 0.79 -9.72
C ALA A 453 57.19 0.47 -8.50
N THR A 454 57.50 -0.61 -7.77
CA THR A 454 56.63 -1.38 -6.87
C THR A 454 56.79 -1.19 -5.34
N SER A 455 55.67 -1.40 -4.62
CA SER A 455 55.53 -2.19 -3.35
C SER A 455 55.35 -1.53 -1.95
N ARG A 456 54.35 -2.09 -1.24
CA ARG A 456 54.11 -2.26 0.22
C ARG A 456 54.02 -1.05 1.20
N ALA A 457 52.77 -0.76 1.59
CA ALA A 457 52.19 -0.49 2.92
C ALA A 457 53.06 -0.03 4.11
N TYR A 458 52.59 0.98 4.87
CA TYR A 458 52.24 0.90 6.30
C TYR A 458 51.53 2.17 6.85
N THR A 459 50.47 1.97 7.65
CA THR A 459 49.93 2.74 8.81
C THR A 459 49.91 4.29 8.95
N THR A 460 48.66 4.81 9.13
CA THR A 460 48.14 5.75 10.17
C THR A 460 48.57 7.22 10.37
N SER A 461 47.53 8.04 10.58
CA SER A 461 47.38 9.15 11.56
C SER A 461 47.69 10.63 11.20
N THR A 462 46.60 11.40 11.12
CA THR A 462 46.34 12.75 11.67
C THR A 462 47.50 13.72 11.98
N THR A 463 47.38 14.96 11.50
CA THR A 463 47.65 16.19 12.29
C THR A 463 46.94 17.43 11.71
N VAL A 464 46.98 18.56 12.42
CA VAL A 464 46.02 19.68 12.36
C VAL A 464 46.74 21.06 12.51
N LEU A 465 46.16 22.14 11.95
CA LEU A 465 46.57 23.57 12.07
C LEU A 465 47.95 23.93 11.41
N ILE A 466 48.32 25.17 11.04
CA ILE A 466 48.01 26.55 11.50
C ILE A 466 47.84 27.55 10.30
N GLN A 467 47.19 28.71 10.55
CA GLN A 467 46.98 29.84 9.61
C GLN A 467 48.24 30.71 9.31
N THR A 468 48.19 31.53 8.25
CA THR A 468 48.65 32.95 8.29
C THR A 468 48.07 33.79 7.15
N THR A 469 48.04 35.12 7.31
CA THR A 469 47.24 36.09 6.53
C THR A 469 48.06 36.96 5.56
N ARG A 470 47.45 37.41 4.44
CA ARG A 470 47.63 38.78 3.88
C ARG A 470 46.63 39.15 2.76
N VAL A 471 46.55 40.46 2.49
CA VAL A 471 45.44 41.22 1.83
C VAL A 471 45.71 41.50 0.34
N PRO A 472 44.68 41.82 -0.48
CA PRO A 472 44.85 42.91 -1.45
C PRO A 472 43.66 43.89 -1.66
N LYS A 473 44.00 45.19 -1.63
CA LYS A 473 43.54 46.39 -2.40
C LYS A 473 42.07 46.68 -2.79
N GLN A 474 41.77 47.98 -2.76
CA GLN A 474 40.50 48.66 -3.05
C GLN A 474 40.32 49.07 -4.53
N VAL A 475 39.06 49.33 -4.93
CA VAL A 475 38.65 50.21 -6.04
C VAL A 475 37.45 51.05 -5.56
N ALA A 476 37.34 52.32 -5.99
CA ALA A 476 36.37 53.30 -5.48
C ALA A 476 35.06 53.41 -6.29
N VAL A 477 34.01 53.95 -5.65
CA VAL A 477 32.67 54.22 -6.23
C VAL A 477 32.18 55.60 -5.73
N PRO A 478 31.54 56.44 -6.56
CA PRO A 478 30.95 57.72 -6.14
C PRO A 478 29.52 57.55 -5.60
N ALA A 479 29.10 58.44 -4.70
CA ALA A 479 27.79 58.40 -4.02
C ALA A 479 26.73 59.33 -4.66
N THR A 480 25.45 58.94 -4.59
CA THR A 480 24.25 59.81 -4.73
C THR A 480 23.04 59.19 -3.99
N ASP A 481 22.04 60.02 -3.67
CA ASP A 481 20.99 59.79 -2.66
C ASP A 481 20.12 58.52 -2.78
N THR A 482 19.83 57.91 -1.62
CA THR A 482 18.92 56.76 -1.45
C THR A 482 18.08 56.83 -0.17
N THR A 483 17.40 57.95 0.09
CA THR A 483 16.44 58.08 1.22
C THR A 483 14.96 57.99 0.79
N ASP A 484 14.55 58.56 -0.34
CA ASP A 484 13.12 58.56 -0.75
C ASP A 484 12.60 57.25 -1.37
N LYS A 485 13.48 56.34 -1.84
CA LYS A 485 13.06 55.08 -2.49
C LYS A 485 12.73 53.94 -1.53
N MET A 486 13.02 54.08 -0.23
CA MET A 486 12.78 53.02 0.76
C MET A 486 11.38 53.09 1.38
N GLN A 487 10.80 54.29 1.50
CA GLN A 487 9.44 54.49 2.03
C GLN A 487 8.36 53.86 1.11
N THR A 488 8.52 54.00 -0.21
CA THR A 488 7.49 53.58 -1.19
C THR A 488 7.40 52.07 -1.38
N SER A 489 8.48 51.31 -1.17
CA SER A 489 8.45 49.85 -1.31
C SER A 489 7.78 49.15 -0.12
N LEU A 490 7.91 49.70 1.10
CA LEU A 490 7.30 49.11 2.29
C LEU A 490 5.77 49.21 2.26
N ASP A 491 5.23 50.30 1.71
CA ASP A 491 3.79 50.55 1.62
C ASP A 491 3.12 49.68 0.53
N GLU A 492 3.83 49.40 -0.58
CA GLU A 492 3.47 48.39 -1.59
C GLU A 492 3.42 46.96 -1.00
N VAL A 493 4.42 46.60 -0.18
CA VAL A 493 4.47 45.30 0.52
C VAL A 493 3.34 45.17 1.54
N MET A 494 2.99 46.25 2.26
CA MET A 494 1.84 46.25 3.18
C MET A 494 0.49 46.16 2.47
N LYS A 495 0.32 46.78 1.29
CA LYS A 495 -0.90 46.64 0.48
C LYS A 495 -1.08 45.22 -0.07
N THR A 496 -0.02 44.65 -0.66
CA THR A 496 -0.06 43.28 -1.20
C THR A 496 -0.32 42.23 -0.10
N THR A 497 0.30 42.39 1.08
CA THR A 497 0.06 41.50 2.22
C THR A 497 -1.40 41.54 2.71
N LYS A 498 -2.02 42.74 2.78
CA LYS A 498 -3.45 42.88 3.14
C LYS A 498 -4.38 42.21 2.13
N ILE A 499 -4.07 42.28 0.83
CA ILE A 499 -4.84 41.60 -0.23
C ILE A 499 -4.75 40.07 -0.07
N ILE A 500 -3.55 39.53 0.17
CA ILE A 500 -3.33 38.09 0.36
C ILE A 500 -4.10 37.57 1.57
N ILE A 501 -4.05 38.27 2.71
CA ILE A 501 -4.82 37.92 3.92
C ILE A 501 -6.33 37.98 3.64
N GLY A 502 -6.81 39.02 2.94
CA GLY A 502 -8.21 39.14 2.54
C GLY A 502 -8.69 37.98 1.67
N CYS A 503 -7.91 37.58 0.67
CA CYS A 503 -8.20 36.40 -0.15
C CYS A 503 -8.22 35.10 0.66
N PHE A 504 -7.30 34.91 1.61
CA PHE A 504 -7.28 33.72 2.46
C PHE A 504 -8.50 33.62 3.37
N VAL A 505 -8.94 34.75 3.95
CA VAL A 505 -10.19 34.83 4.74
C VAL A 505 -11.42 34.58 3.87
N ALA A 506 -11.48 35.12 2.65
CA ALA A 506 -12.58 34.87 1.73
C ALA A 506 -12.69 33.39 1.30
N VAL A 507 -11.56 32.75 0.97
CA VAL A 507 -11.51 31.33 0.59
C VAL A 507 -11.90 30.42 1.75
N THR A 508 -11.43 30.70 2.96
CA THR A 508 -11.78 29.91 4.15
C THR A 508 -13.26 30.06 4.54
N LEU A 509 -13.85 31.26 4.41
CA LEU A 509 -15.29 31.47 4.60
C LEU A 509 -16.13 30.75 3.53
N LEU A 510 -15.73 30.77 2.26
CA LEU A 510 -16.40 30.02 1.19
C LEU A 510 -16.32 28.50 1.40
N ALA A 511 -15.16 27.99 1.83
CA ALA A 511 -15.00 26.57 2.16
C ALA A 511 -15.90 26.16 3.35
N ALA A 512 -15.98 26.99 4.40
CA ALA A 512 -16.88 26.75 5.53
C ALA A 512 -18.37 26.76 5.11
N ALA A 513 -18.77 27.71 4.26
CA ALA A 513 -20.13 27.76 3.72
C ALA A 513 -20.45 26.50 2.88
N MET A 514 -19.54 26.07 2.02
CA MET A 514 -19.69 24.85 1.21
C MET A 514 -19.79 23.59 2.08
N LEU A 515 -19.01 23.47 3.16
CA LEU A 515 -19.12 22.38 4.12
C LEU A 515 -20.48 22.36 4.84
N ILE A 516 -21.03 23.52 5.21
CA ILE A 516 -22.38 23.63 5.82
C ILE A 516 -23.47 23.22 4.80
N VAL A 517 -23.34 23.62 3.54
CA VAL A 517 -24.26 23.19 2.46
C VAL A 517 -24.17 21.67 2.25
N PHE A 518 -22.97 21.11 2.18
CA PHE A 518 -22.74 19.68 2.02
C PHE A 518 -23.30 18.86 3.20
N TYR A 519 -23.11 19.36 4.43
CA TYR A 519 -23.71 18.76 5.63
C TYR A 519 -25.25 18.78 5.60
N LYS A 520 -25.86 19.90 5.19
CA LYS A 520 -27.33 19.99 5.01
C LYS A 520 -27.85 19.06 3.91
N LEU A 521 -27.12 18.92 2.79
CA LEU A 521 -27.46 17.98 1.72
C LEU A 521 -27.36 16.52 2.21
N ARG A 522 -26.27 16.15 2.89
CA ARG A 522 -26.09 14.80 3.45
C ARG A 522 -27.17 14.45 4.48
N LYS A 523 -27.54 15.39 5.35
CA LYS A 523 -28.63 15.21 6.32
C LYS A 523 -29.99 15.03 5.64
N ARG A 524 -30.29 15.78 4.57
CA ARG A 524 -31.49 15.56 3.74
C ARG A 524 -31.48 14.20 3.04
N HIS A 525 -30.31 13.72 2.61
CA HIS A 525 -30.17 12.40 1.98
C HIS A 525 -30.39 11.25 2.97
N GLN A 526 -29.89 11.37 4.20
CA GLN A 526 -30.17 10.42 5.28
C GLN A 526 -31.66 10.41 5.66
N GLN A 527 -32.31 11.59 5.74
CA GLN A 527 -33.76 11.67 6.00
C GLN A 527 -34.61 11.08 4.87
N ARG A 528 -34.18 11.16 3.60
CA ARG A 528 -34.86 10.45 2.50
C ARG A 528 -34.64 8.93 2.58
N SER A 529 -33.43 8.49 2.87
CA SER A 529 -33.08 7.06 3.02
C SER A 529 -33.89 6.36 4.11
N THR A 530 -34.13 7.01 5.26
CA THR A 530 -34.95 6.45 6.34
C THR A 530 -36.44 6.40 5.99
N VAL A 531 -36.95 7.31 5.15
CA VAL A 531 -38.35 7.30 4.68
C VAL A 531 -38.60 6.21 3.63
N THR A 532 -37.62 5.87 2.78
CA THR A 532 -37.73 4.70 1.90
C THR A 532 -37.61 3.38 2.65
N ALA A 533 -36.73 3.28 3.66
CA ALA A 533 -36.61 2.08 4.48
C ALA A 533 -37.86 1.78 5.33
N ALA A 534 -38.61 2.82 5.71
CA ALA A 534 -39.87 2.70 6.46
C ALA A 534 -41.11 2.35 5.60
N ARG A 535 -40.95 2.14 4.29
CA ARG A 535 -42.07 1.88 3.35
C ARG A 535 -42.06 0.51 2.68
N THR A 536 -41.16 -0.39 3.07
CA THR A 536 -40.98 -1.71 2.43
C THR A 536 -41.12 -2.90 3.37
N VAL A 537 -41.88 -2.77 4.48
CA VAL A 537 -42.20 -3.88 5.39
C VAL A 537 -43.69 -3.86 5.78
N GLU A 538 -44.54 -4.18 4.81
CA GLU A 538 -45.84 -4.83 5.04
C GLU A 538 -45.93 -6.02 4.09
N ILE A 539 -45.47 -7.18 4.55
CA ILE A 539 -45.72 -8.46 3.86
C ILE A 539 -47.09 -8.93 4.36
N ILE A 540 -48.10 -8.77 3.50
CA ILE A 540 -49.43 -9.32 3.73
C ILE A 540 -49.33 -10.85 3.63
N GLN A 541 -49.61 -11.56 4.72
CA GLN A 541 -49.93 -12.99 4.62
C GLN A 541 -51.27 -13.13 3.93
N VAL A 542 -51.30 -13.82 2.78
CA VAL A 542 -52.52 -14.32 2.16
C VAL A 542 -52.51 -15.83 2.34
N ASP A 543 -53.36 -16.32 3.22
CA ASP A 543 -53.73 -17.74 3.22
C ASP A 543 -54.60 -18.01 1.99
N GLU A 544 -54.20 -18.95 1.13
CA GLU A 544 -55.06 -19.52 0.08
C GLU A 544 -55.29 -21.02 0.34
N ASP A 545 -56.50 -21.33 0.81
CA ASP A 545 -57.07 -22.67 0.74
C ASP A 545 -57.35 -23.06 -0.73
N ILE A 546 -56.71 -24.11 -1.24
CA ILE A 546 -57.11 -24.76 -2.50
C ILE A 546 -57.23 -26.28 -2.31
N PRO A 547 -58.33 -26.95 -2.72
CA PRO A 547 -58.60 -28.34 -2.37
C PRO A 547 -57.78 -29.38 -3.17
N ALA A 548 -57.73 -30.59 -2.63
CA ALA A 548 -57.00 -31.71 -3.20
C ALA A 548 -57.62 -32.27 -4.51
N ALA A 549 -56.97 -32.00 -5.64
CA ALA A 549 -57.08 -32.78 -6.87
C ALA A 549 -55.75 -32.76 -7.66
N VAL A 550 -55.50 -33.76 -8.50
CA VAL A 550 -54.36 -33.85 -9.44
C VAL A 550 -52.97 -34.06 -8.83
N LYS A 551 -52.86 -34.91 -7.79
CA LYS A 551 -51.61 -35.65 -7.51
C LYS A 551 -51.57 -36.95 -8.35
N LEU A 552 -51.21 -36.88 -9.65
CA LEU A 552 -50.80 -38.06 -10.48
C LEU A 552 -50.38 -37.68 -11.93
N LYS A 553 -49.35 -36.85 -12.15
CA LYS A 553 -48.67 -36.79 -13.48
C LYS A 553 -47.26 -36.19 -13.59
N HIS A 554 -46.41 -36.28 -12.55
CA HIS A 554 -44.98 -35.94 -12.68
C HIS A 554 -44.04 -36.97 -12.03
N GLN A 555 -44.25 -38.25 -12.35
CA GLN A 555 -43.28 -39.30 -12.04
C GLN A 555 -43.22 -40.40 -13.12
N GLN A 556 -43.33 -39.99 -14.39
CA GLN A 556 -43.09 -40.83 -15.58
C GLN A 556 -42.96 -39.92 -16.82
N LEU A 557 -41.77 -39.33 -17.05
CA LEU A 557 -41.29 -38.78 -18.33
C LEU A 557 -39.84 -38.24 -18.20
N ALA A 558 -38.97 -39.07 -17.62
CA ALA A 558 -37.52 -38.85 -17.57
C ALA A 558 -36.76 -40.10 -18.02
N SER A 559 -37.26 -40.72 -19.10
CA SER A 559 -36.59 -41.77 -19.87
C SER A 559 -37.36 -41.98 -21.18
N LEU A 560 -36.90 -41.33 -22.26
CA LEU A 560 -36.97 -41.81 -23.65
C LEU A 560 -36.56 -40.69 -24.64
N LYS A 561 -35.34 -40.82 -25.17
CA LYS A 561 -34.86 -40.41 -26.52
C LYS A 561 -34.84 -38.92 -26.89
N GLY A 562 -33.66 -38.50 -27.36
CA GLY A 562 -33.34 -37.21 -27.97
C GLY A 562 -31.83 -37.08 -28.10
#